data_AF-A0A9Q0Y599-F1
#
_entry.id   AF-A0A9Q0Y599-F1
#
_cell.length_a   1.000
_cell.length_b   1.000
_cell.length_c   1.000
_cell.angle_alpha   90.00
_cell.angle_beta   90.00
_cell.angle_gamma   90.00
#
_symmetry.space_group_name_H-M   'P 1'
#
loop_
_entity.id
_entity.type
_entity.pdbx_description
1 polymer ?
#
loop_
_entity_poly.entity_id
_entity_poly.type
_entity_poly.pdbx_seq_one_letter_code
_entity_poly.pdbx_strand_id
1 'polypeptide(L)'
;KLKDLEESLRWQGVWPSPLLYWKGKYKNTPFAERLCSCPLREIETTEHMLFTCPLYEAASKEFIIPLMERIPGCSEGKRLVFLLSDADTKNTCQMARFCMH
;
A
#
# COMPACT_ATOMS: atom_id res chain seq x y z
N LYS A 1 10.33 -11.02 -9.88
CA LYS A 1 9.64 -9.77 -10.28
C LYS A 1 9.20 -8.90 -9.08
N LEU A 2 8.47 -9.41 -8.08
CA LEU A 2 8.19 -8.65 -6.84
C LEU A 2 9.40 -8.57 -5.89
N LYS A 3 10.14 -9.68 -5.71
CA LYS A 3 11.37 -9.71 -4.91
C LYS A 3 12.44 -8.74 -5.42
N ASP A 4 12.59 -8.62 -6.74
CA ASP A 4 13.59 -7.74 -7.36
C ASP A 4 13.22 -6.26 -7.16
N LEU A 5 11.92 -5.93 -7.11
CA LEU A 5 11.44 -4.60 -6.76
C LEU A 5 11.66 -4.30 -5.27
N GLU A 6 11.37 -5.26 -4.40
CA GLU A 6 11.60 -5.15 -2.95
C GLU A 6 13.09 -4.98 -2.59
N GLU A 7 13.97 -5.64 -3.34
CA GLU A 7 15.42 -5.59 -3.11
C GLU A 7 16.05 -4.30 -3.67
N SER A 8 15.54 -3.77 -4.77
CA SER A 8 15.96 -2.47 -5.33
C SER A 8 15.59 -1.28 -4.43
N LEU A 9 14.40 -1.33 -3.80
CA LEU A 9 13.94 -0.29 -2.87
C LEU A 9 14.69 -0.31 -1.54
N ARG A 10 15.32 -1.43 -1.18
CA ARG A 10 16.07 -1.60 0.09
C ARG A 10 17.33 -0.74 0.18
N TRP A 11 17.99 -0.48 -0.94
CA TRP A 11 19.30 0.20 -0.98
C TRP A 11 19.22 1.73 -0.97
N GLN A 12 18.02 2.31 -1.05
CA GLN A 12 17.85 3.76 -1.20
C GLN A 12 17.57 4.52 0.11
N GLY A 13 17.54 3.86 1.27
CA GLY A 13 17.60 4.53 2.58
C GLY A 13 16.37 5.40 2.96
N VAL A 14 15.21 5.19 2.34
CA VAL A 14 13.97 5.92 2.63
C VAL A 14 12.99 5.03 3.41
N TRP A 15 12.58 5.45 4.60
CA TRP A 15 11.47 4.85 5.38
C TRP A 15 10.59 6.01 5.86
N PRO A 16 9.31 6.12 5.39
CA PRO A 16 8.23 5.27 5.88
C PRO A 16 7.24 4.88 4.76
N SER A 17 7.42 3.71 4.13
CA SER A 17 6.44 3.19 3.17
C SER A 17 5.41 2.28 3.85
N PRO A 18 4.16 2.23 3.37
CA PRO A 18 3.13 1.28 3.81
C PRO A 18 3.64 -0.16 3.82
N LEU A 19 4.49 -0.52 2.86
CA LEU A 19 5.13 -1.83 2.79
C LEU A 19 5.84 -2.21 4.08
N LEU A 20 6.39 -1.24 4.82
CA LEU A 20 7.15 -1.46 6.04
C LEU A 20 6.23 -1.64 7.25
N TYR A 21 5.15 -0.85 7.30
CA TYR A 21 4.06 -1.07 8.23
C TYR A 21 3.47 -2.48 8.07
N TRP A 22 3.16 -2.87 6.83
CA TRP A 22 2.63 -4.20 6.52
C TRP A 22 3.64 -5.33 6.76
N LYS A 23 4.92 -5.12 6.41
CA LYS A 23 6.00 -6.08 6.67
C LYS A 23 6.26 -6.27 8.16
N GLY A 24 6.05 -5.23 8.97
CA GLY A 24 6.06 -5.30 10.43
C GLY A 24 4.87 -6.11 10.97
N LYS A 25 3.65 -5.82 10.50
CA LYS A 25 2.41 -6.51 10.89
C LYS A 25 2.48 -8.02 10.65
N TYR A 26 3.07 -8.46 9.54
CA TYR A 26 3.12 -9.87 9.14
C TYR A 26 4.47 -10.55 9.35
N LYS A 27 5.26 -10.06 10.30
CA LYS A 27 6.55 -10.68 10.63
C LYS A 27 6.33 -12.13 11.06
N ASN A 28 6.88 -13.08 10.29
CA ASN A 28 6.76 -14.54 10.43
C ASN A 28 5.42 -15.17 10.01
N THR A 29 4.50 -14.43 9.36
CA THR A 29 3.27 -15.02 8.79
C THR A 29 3.45 -15.32 7.29
N PRO A 30 3.28 -16.58 6.85
CA PRO A 30 3.28 -16.94 5.43
C PRO A 30 2.23 -16.14 4.66
N PHE A 31 2.52 -15.77 3.41
CA PHE A 31 1.62 -14.93 2.61
C PHE A 31 0.19 -15.48 2.52
N ALA A 32 0.05 -16.80 2.36
CA ALA A 32 -1.25 -17.48 2.29
C ALA A 32 -2.08 -17.38 3.58
N GLU A 33 -1.46 -17.04 4.71
CA GLU A 33 -2.10 -16.95 6.03
C GLU A 33 -2.35 -15.49 6.46
N ARG A 34 -1.94 -14.52 5.65
CA ARG A 34 -2.14 -13.09 5.92
C ARG A 34 -3.56 -12.72 5.57
N LEU A 35 -4.53 -13.15 6.37
CA LEU A 35 -5.92 -12.80 6.13
C LEU A 35 -6.22 -11.41 6.67
N CYS A 36 -6.93 -10.62 5.87
CA CYS A 36 -7.44 -9.34 6.30
C CYS A 36 -8.56 -9.56 7.32
N SER A 37 -8.61 -8.73 8.37
CA SER A 37 -9.68 -8.74 9.35
C SER A 37 -11.02 -8.22 8.83
N CYS A 38 -11.09 -7.85 7.55
CA CYS A 38 -12.30 -7.35 6.92
C CYS A 38 -13.35 -8.46 6.78
N PRO A 39 -14.64 -8.12 6.57
CA PRO A 39 -15.70 -9.11 6.36
C PRO A 39 -15.44 -10.08 5.19
N LEU A 40 -14.64 -9.67 4.20
CA LEU A 40 -14.30 -10.48 3.03
C LEU A 40 -13.27 -11.57 3.35
N ARG A 41 -12.50 -11.42 4.43
CA ARG A 41 -11.46 -12.37 4.88
C ARG A 41 -10.51 -12.83 3.77
N GLU A 42 -10.22 -11.93 2.83
CA GLU A 42 -9.29 -12.20 1.73
C GLU A 42 -7.84 -12.11 2.23
N ILE A 43 -6.91 -12.59 1.40
CA ILE A 43 -5.48 -12.35 1.65
C ILE A 43 -5.24 -10.84 1.63
N GLU A 44 -4.69 -10.32 2.73
CA GLU A 44 -4.35 -8.93 2.92
C GLU A 44 -3.16 -8.57 2.02
N THR A 45 -3.50 -8.14 0.80
CA THR A 45 -2.57 -7.54 -0.15
C THR A 45 -2.64 -6.03 -0.06
N THR A 46 -1.58 -5.35 -0.54
CA THR A 46 -1.59 -3.89 -0.63
C THR A 46 -2.69 -3.39 -1.57
N GLU A 47 -2.99 -4.13 -2.64
CA GLU A 47 -4.13 -3.85 -3.52
C GLU A 47 -5.46 -3.91 -2.78
N HIS A 48 -5.67 -4.99 -2.01
CA HIS A 48 -6.86 -5.16 -1.20
C HIS A 48 -7.04 -3.95 -0.29
N MET A 49 -6.03 -3.63 0.52
CA MET A 49 -6.14 -2.54 1.50
C MET A 49 -6.34 -1.16 0.89
N LEU A 50 -5.69 -0.87 -0.23
CA LEU A 50 -5.76 0.46 -0.83
C LEU A 50 -7.03 0.66 -1.67
N PHE A 51 -7.53 -0.38 -2.33
CA PHE A 51 -8.57 -0.23 -3.35
C PHE A 51 -9.89 -0.92 -3.04
N THR A 52 -9.88 -2.07 -2.35
CA THR A 52 -11.10 -2.91 -2.21
C THR A 52 -11.51 -3.20 -0.77
N CYS A 53 -10.65 -2.92 0.22
CA CYS A 53 -10.88 -3.29 1.59
C CYS A 53 -11.92 -2.36 2.24
N PRO A 54 -13.06 -2.89 2.71
CA PRO A 54 -14.08 -2.08 3.35
C PRO A 54 -13.61 -1.49 4.70
N LEU A 55 -12.64 -2.12 5.37
CA LEU A 55 -12.09 -1.57 6.62
C LEU A 55 -11.37 -0.24 6.41
N TYR A 56 -10.71 -0.09 5.27
CA TYR A 56 -9.92 1.10 4.95
C TYR A 56 -10.65 2.03 3.99
N GLU A 57 -11.93 1.78 3.68
CA GLU A 57 -12.67 2.54 2.65
C GLU A 57 -12.68 4.05 2.94
N ALA A 58 -12.90 4.44 4.21
CA ALA A 58 -12.89 5.84 4.61
C ALA A 58 -11.50 6.47 4.42
N ALA A 59 -10.44 5.80 4.90
CA ALA A 59 -9.06 6.26 4.75
C ALA A 59 -8.63 6.31 3.26
N SER A 60 -9.07 5.33 2.46
CA SER A 60 -8.82 5.31 1.01
C SER A 60 -9.48 6.48 0.32
N LYS A 61 -10.73 6.81 0.67
CA LYS A 61 -11.43 7.99 0.12
C LYS A 61 -10.73 9.30 0.47
N GLU A 62 -10.21 9.41 1.68
CA GLU A 62 -9.55 10.64 2.15
C GLU A 62 -8.13 10.81 1.59
N PHE A 63 -7.32 9.74 1.60
CA PHE A 63 -5.89 9.84 1.35
C PHE A 63 -5.43 9.25 0.01
N ILE A 64 -6.16 8.26 -0.54
CA ILE A 64 -5.73 7.49 -1.72
C ILE A 64 -6.43 7.96 -2.99
N ILE A 65 -7.76 8.10 -2.98
CA ILE A 65 -8.54 8.52 -4.16
C ILE A 65 -8.05 9.86 -4.74
N PRO A 66 -7.78 10.92 -3.93
CA PRO A 66 -7.28 12.19 -4.47
C PRO A 66 -5.89 12.10 -5.13
N LEU A 67 -5.12 11.04 -4.84
CA LEU A 67 -3.85 10.77 -5.52
C LEU A 67 -4.10 10.04 -6.86
N MET A 68 -5.06 9.11 -6.87
CA MET A 68 -5.43 8.34 -8.07
C MET A 68 -6.06 9.22 -9.16
N GLU A 69 -6.80 10.26 -8.78
CA GLU A 69 -7.37 11.24 -9.73
C GLU A 69 -6.30 11.99 -10.53
N ARG A 70 -5.04 12.05 -10.06
CA ARG A 70 -3.92 12.66 -10.79
C ARG A 70 -3.39 11.79 -11.92
N ILE A 71 -3.72 10.50 -11.92
CA ILE A 71 -3.28 9.51 -12.92
C ILE A 71 -4.47 8.73 -13.48
N PRO A 72 -5.42 9.41 -14.15
CA PRO A 72 -6.62 8.76 -14.67
C PRO A 72 -6.26 7.70 -15.72
N GLY A 73 -7.04 6.62 -15.78
CA GLY A 73 -6.89 5.57 -16.80
C GLY A 73 -5.66 4.66 -16.63
N CYS A 74 -4.88 4.79 -15.55
CA CYS A 74 -3.78 3.87 -15.27
C CYS A 74 -4.28 2.52 -14.75
N SER A 75 -3.56 1.43 -15.06
CA SER A 75 -3.79 0.11 -14.47
C SER A 75 -3.49 0.11 -12.97
N GLU A 76 -4.10 -0.81 -12.21
CA GLU A 76 -3.92 -0.90 -10.75
C GLU A 76 -2.45 -1.02 -10.35
N GLY A 77 -1.66 -1.87 -11.02
CA GLY A 77 -0.23 -2.00 -10.75
C GLY A 77 0.55 -0.68 -10.93
N LYS A 78 0.19 0.15 -11.93
CA LYS A 78 0.81 1.48 -12.09
C LYS A 78 0.39 2.44 -10.99
N ARG A 79 -0.88 2.36 -10.54
CA ARG A 79 -1.37 3.16 -9.40
C ARG A 79 -0.67 2.77 -8.10
N LEU A 80 -0.45 1.49 -7.85
CA LEU A 80 0.33 1.03 -6.71
C LEU A 80 1.75 1.57 -6.74
N VAL A 81 2.44 1.44 -7.88
CA VAL A 81 3.81 1.97 -8.01
C VAL A 81 3.82 3.47 -7.75
N PHE A 82 2.85 4.22 -8.25
CA PHE A 82 2.74 5.66 -8.00
C PHE A 82 2.49 5.99 -6.52
N LEU A 83 1.57 5.28 -5.86
CA LEU A 83 1.21 5.48 -4.46
C LEU A 83 2.37 5.10 -3.52
N LEU A 84 3.04 3.99 -3.81
CA LEU A 84 4.15 3.47 -3.02
C LEU A 84 5.50 4.07 -3.42
N SER A 85 5.53 4.95 -4.42
CA SER A 85 6.76 5.63 -4.83
C SER A 85 7.11 6.72 -3.82
N ASP A 86 8.31 6.62 -3.27
CA ASP A 86 8.90 7.65 -2.42
C ASP A 86 9.49 8.83 -3.21
N ALA A 87 9.25 8.89 -4.53
CA ALA A 87 9.74 9.98 -5.38
C ALA A 87 8.97 11.29 -5.14
N ASP A 88 7.72 11.22 -4.67
CA ASP A 88 6.89 12.38 -4.36
C ASP A 88 6.60 12.43 -2.85
N THR A 89 7.15 13.44 -2.17
CA THR A 89 6.93 13.67 -0.73
C THR A 89 5.45 13.75 -0.37
N LYS A 90 4.60 14.27 -1.26
CA LYS A 90 3.15 14.35 -1.04
C LYS A 90 2.51 12.97 -1.04
N ASN A 91 2.95 12.06 -1.90
CA ASN A 91 2.48 10.68 -1.92
C ASN A 91 2.93 9.95 -0.66
N THR A 92 4.22 10.03 -0.31
CA THR A 92 4.76 9.44 0.93
C THR A 92 4.02 9.94 2.18
N CYS A 93 3.77 11.25 2.31
CA CYS A 93 3.03 11.79 3.45
C CYS A 93 1.59 11.29 3.53
N GLN A 94 0.88 11.19 2.41
CA GLN A 94 -0.50 10.70 2.39
C GLN A 94 -0.56 9.20 2.67
N MET A 95 0.38 8.43 2.13
CA MET A 95 0.51 7.01 2.43
C MET A 95 0.83 6.76 3.92
N ALA A 96 1.68 7.59 4.52
CA ALA A 96 1.96 7.53 5.95
C ALA A 96 0.69 7.83 6.77
N ARG A 97 -0.10 8.85 6.39
CA ARG A 97 -1.39 9.15 7.03
C ARG A 97 -2.38 8.01 6.93
N PHE A 98 -2.49 7.40 5.74
CA PHE A 98 -3.31 6.21 5.53
C PHE A 98 -2.93 5.06 6.48
N CYS A 99 -1.63 4.82 6.70
CA CYS A 99 -1.17 3.74 7.59
C CYS A 99 -1.35 4.02 9.08
N MET A 100 -1.63 5.27 9.47
CA MET A 100 -1.86 5.66 10.87
C MET A 100 -3.35 5.68 11.24
N HIS A 101 -4.25 5.39 10.30
CA HIS A 101 -5.70 5.30 10.50
C HIS A 101 -6.12 3.88 10.85
#